data_AF-A0A5R8WJM3-F1
#
_entry.id   AF-A0A5R8WJM3-F1
#
_cell.length_a   1.000
_cell.length_b   1.000
_cell.length_c   1.000
_cell.angle_alpha   90.00
_cell.angle_beta   90.00
_cell.angle_gamma   90.00
#
_symmetry.space_group_name_H-M   'P 1'
#
loop_
_entity.id
_entity.type
_entity.pdbx_description
1 polymer ?
#
loop_
_entity_poly.entity_id
_entity_poly.type
_entity_poly.pdbx_seq_one_letter_code
_entity_poly.pdbx_strand_id
1 'polypeptide(L)'
;MASTLHIHQPVKRRKYDEAFKVEALRLARESRSARAAAQQLGISETLLYRWRRAEAEAAAGSAAQAQDPEWRALRAENQRLEREVAVLKKALAIFSRETP
;
A
#
# COMPACT_ATOMS: atom_id res chain seq x y z
N MET A 1 43.91 10.57 -32.00
CA MET A 1 42.44 10.45 -31.91
C MET A 1 42.11 9.17 -31.14
N ALA A 2 42.02 9.22 -29.81
CA ALA A 2 41.61 8.08 -29.00
C ALA A 2 40.40 8.51 -28.16
N SER A 3 39.20 8.24 -28.69
CA SER A 3 37.95 8.49 -27.96
C SER A 3 37.71 7.32 -27.01
N THR A 4 37.88 7.58 -25.71
CA THR A 4 37.53 6.67 -24.63
C THR A 4 36.01 6.52 -24.55
N LEU A 5 35.49 5.38 -25.03
CA LEU A 5 34.12 4.95 -24.79
C LEU A 5 33.94 4.67 -23.28
N HIS A 6 33.34 5.62 -22.56
CA HIS A 6 32.91 5.38 -21.19
C HIS A 6 31.63 4.54 -21.21
N ILE A 7 31.77 3.26 -20.89
CA ILE A 7 30.64 2.34 -20.67
C ILE A 7 29.93 2.79 -19.39
N HIS A 8 28.77 3.45 -19.51
CA HIS A 8 27.94 3.79 -18.37
C HIS A 8 27.26 2.51 -17.86
N GLN A 9 27.82 1.88 -16.83
CA GLN A 9 27.14 0.79 -16.15
C GLN A 9 25.88 1.31 -15.44
N PRO A 10 24.71 0.66 -15.60
CA PRO A 10 23.48 1.12 -14.95
C PRO A 10 23.60 0.96 -13.44
N VAL A 11 23.49 2.08 -12.72
CA VAL A 11 23.52 2.10 -11.25
C VAL A 11 22.33 1.30 -10.71
N LYS A 12 22.60 0.19 -10.03
CA LYS A 12 21.57 -0.66 -9.41
C LYS A 12 20.85 0.14 -8.31
N ARG A 13 19.57 0.42 -8.53
CA ARG A 13 18.75 1.21 -7.58
C ARG A 13 18.55 0.43 -6.28
N ARG A 14 18.85 1.05 -5.14
CA ARG A 14 18.54 0.49 -3.81
C ARG A 14 17.04 0.25 -3.70
N LYS A 15 16.66 -0.94 -3.22
CA LYS A 15 15.28 -1.28 -2.88
C LYS A 15 15.15 -1.24 -1.36
N TYR A 16 14.04 -0.69 -0.89
CA TYR A 16 13.66 -0.67 0.51
C TYR A 16 12.38 -1.48 0.66
N ASP A 17 12.29 -2.28 1.70
CA ASP A 17 11.06 -2.97 2.05
C ASP A 17 9.98 -1.98 2.51
N GLU A 18 8.76 -2.47 2.64
CA GLU A 18 7.62 -1.61 2.98
C GLU A 18 7.65 -1.14 4.43
N ALA A 19 8.13 -1.98 5.36
CA ALA A 19 8.24 -1.63 6.76
C ALA A 19 9.17 -0.42 6.96
N PHE A 20 10.31 -0.42 6.27
CA PHE A 20 11.25 0.69 6.26
C PHE A 20 10.64 1.96 5.68
N LYS A 21 9.88 1.87 4.59
CA LYS A 21 9.20 3.05 4.02
C LYS A 21 8.19 3.66 4.98
N VAL A 22 7.38 2.82 5.63
CA VAL A 22 6.39 3.25 6.62
C VAL A 22 7.08 3.99 7.77
N GLU A 23 8.14 3.41 8.31
CA GLU A 23 8.90 4.00 9.40
C GLU A 23 9.59 5.31 8.99
N ALA A 24 10.14 5.36 7.78
CA ALA A 24 10.78 6.56 7.24
C ALA A 24 9.79 7.71 7.04
N LEU A 25 8.57 7.41 6.58
CA LEU A 25 7.49 8.39 6.47
C LEU A 25 6.97 8.82 7.85
N ARG A 26 6.88 7.92 8.83
CA ARG A 26 6.52 8.24 10.23
C ARG A 26 7.50 9.24 10.82
N LEU A 27 8.80 8.96 10.72
CA LEU A 27 9.86 9.84 11.21
C LEU A 27 9.83 11.23 10.54
N ALA A 28 9.58 11.28 9.23
CA ALA A 28 9.45 12.53 8.49
C ALA A 28 8.25 13.38 8.97
N ARG A 29 7.15 12.75 9.39
CA ARG A 29 5.98 13.44 9.95
C ARG A 29 6.26 13.98 11.35
N GLU A 30 6.87 13.19 12.21
CA GLU A 30 7.19 13.57 13.59
C GLU A 30 8.22 14.69 13.67
N SER A 31 9.27 14.61 12.87
CA SER A 31 10.29 15.66 12.75
C SER A 31 9.78 16.91 12.02
N ARG A 32 8.62 16.85 11.35
CA ARG A 32 8.12 17.86 10.41
C ARG A 32 9.16 18.27 9.36
N SER A 33 10.12 17.38 9.05
CA SER A 33 11.25 17.68 8.17
C SER A 33 11.72 16.42 7.45
N ALA A 34 11.44 16.35 6.15
CA ALA A 34 11.95 15.28 5.29
C ALA A 34 13.49 15.27 5.27
N ARG A 35 14.11 16.45 5.32
CA ARG A 35 15.57 16.59 5.37
C ARG A 35 16.17 15.95 6.62
N ALA A 36 15.60 16.24 7.80
CA ALA A 36 16.11 15.69 9.06
C ALA A 36 15.95 14.16 9.10
N ALA A 37 14.78 13.65 8.71
CA ALA A 37 14.53 12.21 8.63
C ALA A 37 15.46 11.52 7.62
N ALA A 38 15.69 12.13 6.46
CA ALA A 38 16.61 11.58 5.44
C ALA A 38 18.04 11.47 5.96
N GLN A 39 18.52 12.50 6.68
CA GLN A 39 19.85 12.50 7.29
C GLN A 39 19.98 11.42 8.36
N GLN A 40 18.98 11.28 9.24
CA GLN A 40 18.97 10.26 10.28
C GLN A 40 18.96 8.83 9.71
N LEU A 41 18.25 8.61 8.60
CA LEU A 41 18.11 7.30 7.98
C LEU A 41 19.18 7.01 6.89
N GLY A 42 20.05 7.97 6.57
CA GLY A 42 21.07 7.82 5.54
C GLY A 42 20.49 7.63 4.13
N ILE A 43 19.32 8.21 3.85
CA ILE A 43 18.64 8.14 2.55
C ILE A 43 18.57 9.52 1.89
N SER A 44 18.17 9.59 0.62
CA SER A 44 17.98 10.87 -0.05
C SER A 44 16.65 11.52 0.34
N GLU A 45 16.67 12.83 0.58
CA GLU A 45 15.47 13.62 0.86
C GLU A 45 14.43 13.52 -0.26
N THR A 46 14.89 13.51 -1.52
CA THR A 46 14.05 13.30 -2.71
C THR A 46 13.28 11.98 -2.67
N LEU A 47 13.85 10.93 -2.07
CA LEU A 47 13.17 9.64 -1.94
C LEU A 47 11.97 9.72 -1.00
N LEU A 48 12.12 10.40 0.14
CA LEU A 48 11.02 10.64 1.08
C LEU A 48 9.89 11.46 0.44
N TYR A 49 10.22 12.52 -0.32
CA TYR A 49 9.21 13.28 -1.04
C TYR A 49 8.45 12.43 -2.05
N ARG A 50 9.14 11.54 -2.77
CA ARG A 50 8.50 10.63 -3.73
C ARG A 50 7.55 9.65 -3.04
N TRP A 51 7.96 9.06 -1.92
CA TRP A 51 7.09 8.16 -1.15
C TRP A 51 5.87 8.90 -0.59
N ARG A 52 6.05 10.11 -0.07
CA ARG A 52 4.93 10.92 0.43
C ARG A 52 3.93 11.29 -0.68
N ARG A 53 4.41 11.59 -1.89
CA ARG A 53 3.53 11.83 -3.04
C ARG A 53 2.76 10.58 -3.44
N ALA A 54 3.44 9.44 -3.53
CA ALA A 54 2.80 8.17 -3.85
C ALA A 54 1.71 7.79 -2.82
N GLU A 55 1.96 8.03 -1.52
CA GLU A 55 0.98 7.82 -0.46
C GLU A 55 -0.24 8.74 -0.61
N ALA A 56 -0.02 10.03 -0.91
CA ALA A 56 -1.10 10.97 -1.14
C ALA A 56 -1.94 10.64 -2.39
N GLU A 57 -1.28 10.23 -3.48
CA GLU A 57 -1.93 9.78 -4.71
C GLU A 57 -2.76 8.51 -4.48
N ALA A 58 -2.22 7.54 -3.74
CA ALA A 58 -2.94 6.33 -3.37
C ALA A 58 -4.16 6.64 -2.49
N ALA A 59 -4.02 7.54 -1.51
CA ALA A 59 -5.12 7.97 -0.65
C ALA A 59 -6.20 8.69 -1.46
N ALA A 60 -5.82 9.58 -2.39
CA ALA A 60 -6.75 10.27 -3.27
C ALA A 60 -7.49 9.30 -4.20
N GLY A 61 -6.77 8.33 -4.80
CA GLY A 61 -7.37 7.29 -5.63
C GLY A 61 -8.36 6.41 -4.86
N SER A 62 -8.01 6.01 -3.63
CA SER A 62 -8.92 5.25 -2.77
C SER A 62 -10.15 6.06 -2.38
N ALA A 63 -10.00 7.36 -2.10
CA ALA A 63 -11.12 8.23 -1.78
C ALA A 63 -12.05 8.42 -2.98
N ALA A 64 -11.50 8.60 -4.18
CA ALA A 64 -12.27 8.68 -5.42
C ALA A 64 -13.02 7.37 -5.69
N GLN A 65 -12.36 6.22 -5.53
CA GLN A 65 -12.99 4.91 -5.68
C GLN A 65 -14.11 4.67 -4.66
N ALA A 66 -13.96 5.14 -3.42
CA ALA A 66 -15.01 5.03 -2.40
C ALA A 66 -16.24 5.90 -2.71
N GLN A 67 -16.09 6.98 -3.48
CA GLN A 67 -17.19 7.85 -3.91
C GLN A 67 -17.96 7.26 -5.10
N ASP A 68 -17.34 6.36 -5.87
CA ASP A 68 -17.95 5.69 -7.01
C ASP A 68 -19.21 4.90 -6.56
N PRO A 69 -20.41 5.24 -7.09
CA PRO A 69 -21.65 4.56 -6.72
C PRO A 69 -21.64 3.07 -7.09
N GLU A 70 -21.00 2.68 -8.18
CA GLU A 70 -20.90 1.29 -8.61
C GLU A 70 -20.03 0.50 -7.64
N TRP A 71 -18.88 1.06 -7.25
CA TRP A 71 -18.01 0.45 -6.24
C TRP A 71 -18.74 0.25 -4.90
N ARG A 72 -19.52 1.25 -4.45
CA ARG A 72 -20.32 1.13 -3.22
C ARG A 72 -21.40 0.05 -3.34
N ALA A 73 -22.11 -0.01 -4.46
CA ALA A 73 -23.13 -1.01 -4.71
C ALA A 73 -22.52 -2.42 -4.69
N LEU A 74 -21.38 -2.62 -5.37
CA LEU A 74 -20.67 -3.89 -5.40
C LEU A 74 -20.19 -4.32 -4.01
N ARG A 75 -19.69 -3.39 -3.20
CA ARG A 75 -19.29 -3.66 -1.80
C ARG A 75 -20.47 -4.05 -0.92
N ALA A 76 -21.61 -3.38 -1.07
CA ALA A 76 -22.83 -3.72 -0.34
C ALA A 76 -23.35 -5.12 -0.71
N GLU A 77 -23.32 -5.45 -2.00
CA GLU A 77 -23.70 -6.77 -2.50
C GLU A 77 -22.75 -7.86 -1.99
N ASN A 78 -21.44 -7.61 -2.01
CA ASN A 78 -20.46 -8.54 -1.48
C ASN A 78 -20.69 -8.84 0.02
N GLN A 79 -20.99 -7.81 0.83
CA GLN A 79 -21.35 -7.98 2.24
C GLN A 79 -22.68 -8.72 2.45
N ARG A 80 -23.63 -8.57 1.52
CA ARG A 80 -24.88 -9.37 1.53
C ARG A 80 -24.55 -10.84 1.30
N LEU A 81 -23.79 -11.15 0.26
CA LEU A 81 -23.39 -12.51 -0.09
C LEU A 81 -22.57 -13.19 1.01
N GLU A 82 -21.63 -12.47 1.63
CA GLU A 82 -20.85 -12.99 2.76
C GLU A 82 -21.75 -13.39 3.95
N ARG A 83 -22.78 -12.59 4.24
CA ARG A 83 -23.77 -12.91 5.27
C ARG A 83 -24.60 -14.14 4.89
N GLU A 84 -25.06 -14.24 3.65
CA GLU A 84 -25.80 -15.41 3.16
C GLU A 84 -24.97 -16.69 3.27
N VAL A 85 -23.71 -16.64 2.82
CA VAL A 85 -22.76 -17.75 2.98
C VAL A 85 -22.56 -18.11 4.45
N ALA A 86 -22.45 -17.13 5.34
CA ALA A 86 -22.31 -17.38 6.77
C ALA A 86 -23.55 -18.06 7.37
N VAL A 87 -24.76 -17.67 6.96
CA VAL A 87 -26.01 -18.31 7.39
C VAL A 87 -26.10 -19.74 6.86
N LEU A 88 -25.82 -19.95 5.58
CA LEU A 88 -25.84 -21.28 4.97
C LEU A 88 -24.82 -22.24 5.62
N LYS A 89 -23.61 -21.74 5.93
CA LYS A 89 -22.60 -22.52 6.66
C LYS A 89 -23.09 -22.91 8.06
N LYS A 90 -23.77 -22.01 8.78
CA LYS A 90 -24.35 -22.32 10.10
C LYS A 90 -25.46 -23.36 9.99
N ALA A 91 -26.36 -23.22 9.01
CA ALA A 91 -27.41 -24.20 8.77
C ALA A 91 -26.83 -25.58 8.45
N LEU A 92 -25.85 -25.65 7.53
CA LEU A 92 -25.16 -26.88 7.21
C LEU A 92 -24.50 -27.52 8.44
N ALA A 93 -23.85 -26.73 9.30
CA ALA A 93 -23.22 -27.25 10.52
C ALA A 93 -24.24 -27.84 11.51
N ILE A 94 -25.49 -27.37 11.53
CA ILE A 94 -26.58 -27.97 12.33
C ILE A 94 -27.01 -29.29 11.69
N PHE A 95 -27.32 -29.29 10.39
CA PHE A 95 -27.77 -30.49 9.69
C PHE A 95 -26.71 -31.61 9.67
N SER A 96 -25.41 -31.28 9.58
CA SER A 96 -24.32 -32.26 9.64
C SER A 96 -24.11 -32.87 11.03
N ARG A 97 -24.69 -32.32 12.11
CA ARG A 97 -24.62 -32.88 13.47
C ARG A 97 -25.79 -33.79 13.79
N GLU A 98 -26.89 -33.68 13.05
CA GLU A 98 -28.08 -34.55 13.16
C GLU A 98 -27.98 -35.70 12.15
N THR A 99 -26.98 -36.56 12.34
CA THR A 99 -26.97 -37.91 11.76
C THR A 99 -26.61 -38.89 12.88
N PRO A 100 -27.51 -39.80 13.29
CA PRO A 100 -27.13 -40.99 14.05
C PRO A 100 -26.16 -41.87 13.26
#